data_AF-A0A146LJ23-F1
#
_entry.id   AF-A0A146LJ23-F1
#
_cell.length_a   1.000
_cell.length_b   1.000
_cell.length_c   1.000
_cell.angle_alpha   90.00
_cell.angle_beta   90.00
_cell.angle_gamma   90.00
#
_symmetry.space_group_name_H-M   'P 1'
#
loop_
_entity.id
_entity.type
_entity.pdbx_description
1 polymer ?
#
loop_
_entity_poly.entity_id
_entity_poly.type
_entity_poly.pdbx_seq_one_letter_code
_entity_poly.pdbx_strand_id
1 'polypeptide(L)'
;WAFWLDENGELIESLPNSKSRKALDKSLNKFISQLASLKCDSVEDWKGWVDRYPVPMVKLAKYFVRKEKFNSAISLFDSVIQREPNFSAAAHYYKAGALGNMINWESMSEKDQENKGKLENEMIQAAKLFEKLGNEAMKNSAIVSKMKCSNKQG
;
A
#
# COMPACT_ATOMS: atom_id res chain seq x y z
N TRP A 1 10.72 10.34 3.47
CA TRP A 1 10.67 11.80 3.68
C TRP A 1 9.31 12.35 3.28
N ALA A 2 8.76 12.04 2.10
CA ALA A 2 7.43 12.50 1.68
C ALA A 2 6.31 12.20 2.71
N PHE A 3 6.25 10.98 3.24
CA PHE A 3 5.22 10.61 4.22
C PHE A 3 5.36 11.32 5.57
N TRP A 4 6.60 11.64 5.97
CA TRP A 4 6.82 12.45 7.17
C TRP A 4 6.28 13.88 6.96
N LEU A 5 6.42 14.43 5.74
CA LEU A 5 5.83 15.73 5.42
C LEU A 5 4.30 15.66 5.48
N ASP A 6 3.69 14.62 4.91
CA ASP A 6 2.24 14.42 4.94
C ASP A 6 1.72 14.34 6.39
N GLU A 7 2.40 13.59 7.27
CA GLU A 7 2.04 13.47 8.69
C GLU A 7 2.19 14.78 9.49
N ASN A 8 3.04 15.70 9.04
CA ASN A 8 3.37 16.93 9.77
C ASN A 8 2.83 18.19 9.08
N GLY A 9 1.91 18.05 8.12
CA GLY A 9 1.35 19.15 7.33
C GLY A 9 0.79 20.31 8.18
N GLU A 10 0.02 20.01 9.23
CA GLU A 10 -0.55 21.03 10.13
C GLU A 10 0.52 21.81 10.91
N LEU A 11 1.60 21.13 11.32
CA LEU A 11 2.73 21.76 11.99
C LEU A 11 3.53 22.65 11.03
N ILE A 12 3.62 22.24 9.77
CA ILE A 12 4.27 23.00 8.70
C ILE A 12 3.46 24.26 8.38
N GLU A 13 2.14 24.16 8.26
CA GLU A 13 1.26 25.30 8.01
C GLU A 13 1.33 26.35 9.13
N SER A 14 1.52 25.89 10.37
CA SER A 14 1.63 26.74 11.57
C SER A 14 3.06 27.11 11.97
N LEU A 15 4.05 27.01 11.06
CA LEU A 15 5.47 27.33 11.31
C LEU A 15 5.81 28.70 11.94
N PRO A 16 5.02 29.78 11.72
CA PRO A 16 5.22 31.04 12.44
C PRO A 16 5.06 30.91 13.96
N ASN A 17 4.35 29.89 14.44
CA ASN A 17 4.19 29.60 15.87
C ASN A 17 5.43 28.87 16.42
N SER A 18 6.07 29.44 17.43
CA SER A 18 7.25 28.87 18.08
C SER A 18 6.99 27.50 18.72
N LYS A 19 5.76 27.21 19.16
CA LYS A 19 5.35 25.90 19.68
C LYS A 19 5.29 24.85 18.57
N SER A 20 4.69 25.20 17.42
CA SER A 20 4.63 24.32 16.25
C SER A 20 6.02 24.01 15.71
N ARG A 21 6.93 25.01 15.67
CA ARG A 21 8.33 24.81 15.28
C ARG A 21 9.04 23.80 16.17
N LYS A 22 8.96 23.95 17.50
CA LYS A 22 9.57 22.99 18.45
C LYS A 22 9.00 21.58 18.30
N ALA A 23 7.70 21.46 18.05
CA ALA A 23 7.05 20.17 17.81
C ALA A 23 7.53 19.52 16.49
N LEU A 24 7.66 20.32 15.42
CA LEU A 24 8.17 19.88 14.13
C LEU A 24 9.63 19.41 14.24
N ASP A 25 10.50 20.17 14.90
CA ASP A 25 11.90 19.80 15.12
C ASP A 25 12.02 18.48 15.90
N LYS A 26 11.18 18.30 16.93
CA LYS A 26 11.11 17.05 17.69
C LYS A 26 10.65 15.88 16.81
N SER A 27 9.65 16.10 15.96
CA SER A 27 9.15 15.11 15.01
C SER A 27 10.23 14.70 14.00
N LEU A 28 10.95 15.69 13.44
CA LEU A 28 12.03 15.47 12.49
C LEU A 28 13.18 14.68 13.13
N ASN A 29 13.62 15.06 14.32
CA ASN A 29 14.68 14.36 15.04
C ASN A 29 14.29 12.92 15.37
N LYS A 30 13.03 12.68 15.75
CA LYS A 30 12.51 11.34 15.94
C LYS A 30 12.55 10.54 14.64
N PHE A 31 12.10 11.12 13.53
CA PHE A 31 12.12 10.47 12.21
C PHE A 31 13.55 10.12 11.79
N ILE A 32 14.49 11.06 11.87
CA ILE A 32 15.91 10.83 11.54
C ILE A 32 16.51 9.74 12.43
N SER A 33 16.22 9.76 13.74
CA SER A 33 16.71 8.74 14.67
C SER A 33 16.16 7.35 14.32
N GLN A 34 14.88 7.26 13.96
CA GLN A 34 14.28 6.02 13.48
C GLN A 34 14.97 5.53 12.21
N LEU A 35 15.20 6.43 11.24
CA LEU A 35 15.92 6.08 10.01
C LEU A 35 17.34 5.57 10.29
N ALA A 36 18.07 6.25 11.18
CA ALA A 36 19.44 5.86 11.54
C ALA A 36 19.51 4.52 12.31
N SER A 37 18.45 4.16 13.03
CA SER A 37 18.37 2.87 13.75
C SER A 37 18.01 1.69 12.86
N LEU A 38 17.48 1.94 11.66
CA LEU A 38 17.14 0.86 10.73
C LEU A 38 18.43 0.33 10.11
N LYS A 39 18.70 -0.95 10.35
CA LYS A 39 19.77 -1.66 9.66
C LYS A 39 19.47 -1.69 8.17
N CYS A 40 20.51 -1.67 7.34
CA CYS A 40 20.42 -1.83 5.89
C CYS A 40 21.32 -2.98 5.44
N ASP A 41 21.43 -4.00 6.29
CA ASP A 41 22.30 -5.14 6.06
C ASP A 41 21.62 -6.15 5.10
N SER A 42 20.29 -6.16 5.09
CA SER A 42 19.47 -6.96 4.19
C SER A 42 18.31 -6.15 3.59
N VAL A 43 17.81 -6.59 2.42
CA VAL A 43 16.64 -5.96 1.79
C VAL A 43 15.35 -6.21 2.58
N GLU A 44 15.34 -7.19 3.48
CA GLU A 44 14.26 -7.46 4.43
C GLU A 44 14.12 -6.37 5.48
N ASP A 45 15.22 -5.71 5.86
CA ASP A 45 15.20 -4.61 6.82
C ASP A 45 14.42 -3.40 6.28
N TRP A 46 14.27 -3.31 4.95
CA TRP A 46 13.47 -2.27 4.29
C TRP A 46 11.99 -2.36 4.65
N LYS A 47 11.51 -3.49 5.19
CA LYS A 47 10.13 -3.57 5.72
C LYS A 47 9.88 -2.53 6.82
N GLY A 48 10.87 -2.27 7.68
CA GLY A 48 10.78 -1.25 8.74
C GLY A 48 10.69 0.18 8.19
N TRP A 49 11.21 0.42 6.98
CA TRP A 49 11.14 1.73 6.32
C TRP A 49 9.75 2.06 5.77
N VAL A 50 8.92 1.05 5.54
CA VAL A 50 7.60 1.19 4.91
C VAL A 50 6.44 0.80 5.84
N ASP A 51 6.72 0.44 7.09
CA ASP A 51 5.82 -0.25 8.03
C ASP A 51 4.51 0.49 8.38
N ARG A 52 4.43 1.79 8.07
CA ARG A 52 3.24 2.63 8.29
C ARG A 52 2.54 3.07 7.01
N TYR A 53 3.09 2.78 5.83
CA TYR A 53 2.65 3.41 4.58
C TYR A 53 2.27 2.35 3.54
N PRO A 54 0.97 2.09 3.33
CA PRO A 54 0.50 1.03 2.45
C PRO A 54 0.99 1.12 1.00
N VAL A 55 1.03 2.32 0.42
CA VAL A 55 1.54 2.50 -0.96
C VAL A 55 3.02 2.10 -1.09
N PRO A 56 3.94 2.58 -0.23
CA PRO A 56 5.32 2.07 -0.16
C PRO A 56 5.43 0.57 0.12
N MET A 57 4.62 0.01 1.01
CA MET A 57 4.59 -1.44 1.25
C MET A 57 4.31 -2.22 -0.02
N VAL A 58 3.28 -1.83 -0.79
CA VAL A 58 2.96 -2.48 -2.07
C VAL A 58 4.14 -2.39 -3.05
N LYS A 59 4.83 -1.24 -3.12
CA LYS A 59 6.01 -1.08 -3.98
C LYS A 59 7.15 -2.02 -3.57
N LEU A 60 7.46 -2.11 -2.27
CA LEU A 60 8.49 -3.01 -1.75
C LEU A 60 8.11 -4.47 -1.92
N ALA A 61 6.84 -4.83 -1.68
CA ALA A 61 6.34 -6.18 -1.87
C ALA A 61 6.46 -6.65 -3.32
N LYS A 62 6.12 -5.78 -4.29
CA LYS A 62 6.34 -6.05 -5.73
C LYS A 62 7.82 -6.27 -6.06
N TYR A 63 8.72 -5.53 -5.41
CA TYR A 63 10.15 -5.77 -5.55
C TYR A 63 10.54 -7.15 -5.01
N PHE A 64 10.03 -7.55 -3.84
CA PHE A 64 10.25 -8.89 -3.29
C PHE A 64 9.72 -10.01 -4.21
N VAL A 65 8.55 -9.85 -4.84
CA VAL A 65 8.06 -10.81 -5.84
C VAL A 65 9.07 -10.99 -6.98
N ARG A 66 9.62 -9.89 -7.53
CA ARG A 66 10.65 -9.93 -8.59
C ARG A 66 11.97 -10.56 -8.15
N LYS A 67 12.22 -10.64 -6.84
CA LYS A 67 13.40 -11.28 -6.24
C LYS A 67 13.09 -12.65 -5.67
N GLU A 68 11.92 -13.21 -6.00
CA GLU A 68 11.45 -14.53 -5.55
C GLU A 68 11.36 -14.67 -4.03
N LYS A 69 11.29 -13.53 -3.31
CA LYS A 69 11.13 -13.46 -1.86
C LYS A 69 9.65 -13.50 -1.49
N PHE A 70 8.94 -14.53 -1.95
CA PHE A 70 7.47 -14.58 -1.93
C PHE A 70 6.86 -14.46 -0.53
N ASN A 71 7.40 -15.15 0.47
CA ASN A 71 6.92 -15.05 1.86
C ASN A 71 7.01 -13.61 2.39
N SER A 72 8.10 -12.91 2.09
CA SER A 72 8.28 -11.50 2.47
C SER A 72 7.33 -10.57 1.72
N ALA A 73 7.05 -10.84 0.45
CA ALA A 73 6.08 -10.09 -0.34
C ALA A 73 4.65 -10.28 0.22
N ILE A 74 4.25 -11.53 0.48
CA ILE A 74 2.93 -11.89 1.01
C ILE A 74 2.69 -11.18 2.36
N SER A 75 3.66 -11.23 3.28
CA SER A 75 3.55 -10.55 4.59
C SER A 75 3.33 -9.03 4.47
N LEU A 76 3.95 -8.36 3.50
CA LEU A 76 3.71 -6.95 3.24
C LEU A 76 2.32 -6.70 2.64
N PHE A 77 1.87 -7.55 1.71
CA PHE A 77 0.52 -7.44 1.16
C PHE A 77 -0.55 -7.67 2.23
N ASP A 78 -0.37 -8.63 3.12
CA ASP A 78 -1.25 -8.86 4.27
C ASP A 78 -1.35 -7.62 5.17
N SER A 79 -0.21 -6.97 5.43
CA SER A 79 -0.15 -5.74 6.22
C SER A 79 -0.94 -4.60 5.55
N VAL A 80 -0.86 -4.48 4.22
CA VAL A 80 -1.64 -3.49 3.45
C VAL A 80 -3.13 -3.79 3.52
N ILE A 81 -3.53 -5.05 3.29
CA ILE A 81 -4.93 -5.48 3.31
C ILE A 81 -5.56 -5.22 4.68
N GLN A 82 -4.84 -5.50 5.76
CA GLN A 82 -5.31 -5.26 7.12
C GLN A 82 -5.52 -3.77 7.41
N ARG A 83 -4.61 -2.90 6.94
CA ARG A 83 -4.64 -1.46 7.25
C ARG A 83 -5.62 -0.69 6.38
N GLU A 84 -5.72 -1.05 5.11
CA GLU A 84 -6.55 -0.34 4.12
C GLU A 84 -7.44 -1.31 3.32
N PRO A 85 -8.41 -1.98 3.96
CA PRO A 85 -9.20 -3.02 3.31
C PRO A 85 -10.00 -2.53 2.10
N ASN A 86 -10.35 -1.25 2.04
CA ASN A 86 -11.07 -0.66 0.91
C ASN A 86 -10.16 -0.16 -0.23
N PHE A 87 -8.86 -0.04 0.01
CA PHE A 87 -7.87 0.46 -0.97
C PHE A 87 -6.74 -0.56 -1.23
N SER A 88 -7.02 -1.84 -0.95
CA SER A 88 -6.06 -2.94 -1.04
C SER A 88 -6.16 -3.75 -2.34
N ALA A 89 -6.92 -3.31 -3.36
CA ALA A 89 -7.14 -4.06 -4.60
C ALA A 89 -5.82 -4.53 -5.25
N ALA A 90 -4.83 -3.63 -5.31
CA ALA A 90 -3.50 -3.95 -5.82
C ALA A 90 -2.76 -4.96 -4.93
N ALA A 91 -2.91 -4.88 -3.60
CA ALA A 91 -2.27 -5.81 -2.68
C ALA A 91 -2.82 -7.24 -2.84
N HIS A 92 -4.15 -7.39 -2.91
CA HIS A 92 -4.79 -8.67 -3.23
C HIS A 92 -4.30 -9.24 -4.58
N TYR A 93 -4.31 -8.41 -5.64
CA TYR A 93 -3.87 -8.83 -6.98
C TYR A 93 -2.42 -9.33 -7.02
N TYR A 94 -1.49 -8.58 -6.44
CA TYR A 94 -0.08 -8.97 -6.44
C TYR A 94 0.23 -10.09 -5.43
N LYS A 95 -0.52 -10.22 -4.33
CA LYS A 95 -0.41 -11.35 -3.41
C LYS A 95 -0.78 -12.66 -4.08
N ALA A 96 -1.87 -12.68 -4.84
CA ALA A 96 -2.24 -13.83 -5.67
C ALA A 96 -1.15 -14.19 -6.68
N GLY A 97 -0.53 -13.20 -7.32
CA GLY A 97 0.63 -13.42 -8.19
C GLY A 97 1.81 -14.08 -7.44
N ALA A 98 2.13 -13.62 -6.23
CA ALA A 98 3.18 -14.23 -5.41
C ALA A 98 2.85 -15.69 -5.04
N LEU A 99 1.61 -15.95 -4.61
CA LEU A 99 1.13 -17.32 -4.32
C LEU A 99 1.23 -18.22 -5.55
N GLY A 100 0.88 -17.72 -6.74
CA GLY A 100 0.94 -18.48 -7.99
C GLY A 100 2.35 -18.89 -8.40
N ASN A 101 3.35 -18.06 -8.08
CA ASN A 101 4.76 -18.38 -8.30
C ASN A 101 5.32 -19.40 -7.28
N MET A 102 4.63 -19.61 -6.16
CA MET A 102 5.00 -20.62 -5.17
C MET A 102 4.37 -22.00 -5.46
N ILE A 103 3.50 -22.11 -6.45
CA ILE A 103 2.80 -23.35 -6.80
C ILE A 103 3.63 -24.13 -7.82
N ASN A 104 3.96 -25.38 -7.49
CA ASN A 104 4.41 -26.33 -8.50
C ASN A 104 3.20 -26.97 -9.20
N TRP A 105 2.86 -26.41 -10.36
CA TRP A 105 1.71 -26.81 -11.17
C TRP A 105 1.79 -28.24 -11.76
N GLU A 106 2.98 -28.83 -11.82
CA GLU A 106 3.16 -30.19 -12.35
C GLU A 106 2.89 -31.25 -11.28
N SER A 107 3.39 -31.03 -10.06
CA SER A 107 3.26 -32.00 -8.97
C SER A 107 1.99 -31.82 -8.13
N MET A 108 1.51 -30.57 -7.98
CA MET A 108 0.30 -30.21 -7.23
C MET A 108 0.19 -30.88 -5.85
N SER A 109 1.21 -30.68 -5.02
CA SER A 109 1.22 -31.15 -3.62
C SER A 109 0.06 -30.56 -2.80
N GLU A 110 -0.21 -31.09 -1.61
CA GLU A 110 -1.23 -30.52 -0.71
C GLU A 110 -1.01 -29.03 -0.42
N LYS A 111 0.25 -28.63 -0.23
CA LYS A 111 0.63 -27.22 -0.04
C LYS A 111 0.36 -26.37 -1.30
N ASP A 112 0.59 -26.94 -2.49
CA ASP A 112 0.28 -26.27 -3.75
C ASP A 112 -1.22 -26.07 -3.93
N GLN A 113 -2.03 -27.07 -3.55
CA GLN A 113 -3.49 -26.97 -3.56
C GLN A 113 -3.99 -25.91 -2.56
N GLU A 114 -3.39 -25.84 -1.36
CA GLU A 114 -3.69 -24.78 -0.39
C GLU A 114 -3.34 -23.39 -0.96
N ASN A 115 -2.16 -23.23 -1.56
CA ASN A 115 -1.74 -21.97 -2.18
C ASN A 115 -2.64 -21.60 -3.37
N LYS A 116 -3.12 -22.57 -4.14
CA LYS A 116 -4.10 -22.36 -5.21
C LYS A 116 -5.41 -21.80 -4.66
N GLY A 117 -5.94 -22.39 -3.59
CA GLY A 117 -7.17 -21.89 -2.95
C GLY A 117 -7.00 -20.46 -2.41
N LYS A 118 -5.84 -20.15 -1.81
CA LYS A 118 -5.50 -18.79 -1.39
C LYS A 118 -5.43 -17.84 -2.59
N LEU A 119 -4.74 -18.22 -3.65
CA LEU A 119 -4.63 -17.43 -4.88
C LEU A 119 -6.01 -17.08 -5.45
N GLU A 120 -6.89 -18.07 -5.58
CA GLU A 120 -8.26 -17.89 -6.10
C GLU A 120 -9.03 -16.89 -5.23
N ASN A 121 -8.99 -17.03 -3.91
CA ASN A 121 -9.63 -16.09 -3.00
C ASN A 121 -9.07 -14.66 -3.15
N GLU A 122 -7.75 -14.50 -3.22
CA GLU A 122 -7.10 -13.19 -3.41
C GLU A 122 -7.50 -12.55 -4.75
N MET A 123 -7.60 -13.33 -5.83
CA MET A 123 -8.10 -12.86 -7.13
C MET A 123 -9.57 -12.40 -7.06
N ILE A 124 -10.43 -13.14 -6.35
CA ILE A 124 -11.83 -12.77 -6.15
C ILE A 124 -11.93 -11.44 -5.38
N GLN A 125 -11.15 -11.26 -4.32
CA GLN A 125 -11.15 -10.00 -3.55
C GLN A 125 -10.64 -8.82 -4.40
N ALA A 126 -9.56 -9.04 -5.16
CA ALA A 126 -9.05 -8.02 -6.08
C ALA A 126 -10.12 -7.59 -7.09
N ALA A 127 -10.80 -8.54 -7.73
CA ALA A 127 -11.85 -8.27 -8.71
C ALA A 127 -13.01 -7.47 -8.10
N LYS A 128 -13.50 -7.87 -6.92
CA LYS A 128 -14.57 -7.14 -6.20
C LYS A 128 -14.20 -5.69 -5.91
N LEU A 129 -12.96 -5.45 -5.46
CA LEU A 129 -12.49 -4.10 -5.14
C LEU A 129 -12.29 -3.26 -6.42
N PHE A 130 -11.76 -3.84 -7.50
CA PHE A 130 -11.66 -3.14 -8.78
C PHE A 130 -13.02 -2.77 -9.36
N GLU A 131 -14.01 -3.66 -9.28
CA GLU A 131 -15.37 -3.37 -9.70
C GLU A 131 -15.98 -2.22 -8.89
N LYS A 132 -15.82 -2.24 -7.56
CA LYS A 132 -16.27 -1.15 -6.69
C LYS A 132 -15.63 0.19 -7.08
N LEU A 133 -14.31 0.21 -7.27
CA LEU A 133 -13.58 1.41 -7.71
C LEU A 133 -14.05 1.91 -9.07
N GLY A 134 -14.28 1.00 -10.03
CA GLY A 134 -14.84 1.35 -11.35
C GLY A 134 -16.23 1.97 -11.26
N ASN A 135 -17.10 1.39 -10.44
CA ASN A 135 -18.45 1.92 -10.20
C ASN A 135 -18.42 3.32 -9.55
N GLU A 136 -17.52 3.55 -8.59
CA GLU A 136 -17.30 4.87 -7.99
C GLU A 136 -16.78 5.89 -9.00
N ALA A 137 -15.80 5.51 -9.83
CA ALA A 137 -15.28 6.37 -10.89
C ALA A 137 -16.36 6.80 -11.89
N MET A 138 -17.25 5.87 -12.28
CA MET A 138 -18.38 6.18 -13.17
C MET A 138 -19.37 7.17 -12.55
N LYS A 139 -19.72 6.98 -11.26
CA LYS A 139 -20.57 7.93 -10.52
C LYS A 139 -19.95 9.33 -10.47
N ASN A 140 -18.66 9.40 -10.16
CA ASN A 140 -17.93 10.66 -10.08
C ASN A 140 -17.85 11.36 -11.45
N SER A 141 -17.63 10.59 -12.53
CA SER A 141 -17.64 11.12 -13.90
C SER A 141 -18.99 11.74 -14.28
N ALA A 142 -20.10 11.11 -13.90
CA ALA A 142 -21.44 11.65 -14.13
C ALA A 142 -21.69 12.97 -13.37
N ILE A 143 -21.21 13.08 -12.13
CA ILE A 143 -21.29 14.30 -11.32
C ILE A 143 -20.51 15.45 -11.99
N VAL A 144 -19.26 15.19 -12.37
CA VAL A 144 -18.41 16.18 -13.05
C VAL A 144 -19.06 16.64 -14.37
N SER A 145 -19.66 15.72 -15.11
CA SER A 145 -20.35 16.04 -16.37
C SER A 145 -21.54 16.97 -16.14
N LYS A 146 -22.35 16.72 -15.10
CA LYS A 146 -23.46 17.61 -14.71
C LYS A 146 -22.96 19.01 -14.32
N MET A 147 -21.91 19.10 -13.50
CA MET A 147 -21.32 20.40 -13.11
C MET A 147 -20.84 21.20 -14.32
N LYS A 148 -20.20 20.54 -15.30
CA LYS A 148 -19.76 21.19 -16.54
C LYS A 148 -20.91 21.72 -17.38
N CYS A 149 -22.04 21.01 -17.44
CA CYS A 149 -23.23 21.47 -18.16
C CYS A 149 -23.86 22.70 -17.49
N SER A 150 -23.97 22.70 -16.16
CA SER A 150 -24.53 23.83 -15.41
C SER A 150 -23.69 25.10 -15.54
N ASN A 151 -22.35 25.00 -15.51
CA ASN A 151 -21.46 26.15 -15.69
C ASN A 151 -21.43 26.73 -17.11
N LYS A 152 -21.97 26.04 -18.11
CA LYS A 152 -22.09 26.56 -19.49
C LYS A 152 -23.42 27.29 -19.73
N GLN A 153 -24.36 27.19 -18.80
CA GLN A 153 -25.71 27.75 -18.91
C GLN A 153 -25.91 29.02 -18.07
N GLY A 154 -24.92 29.42 -17.28
CA GLY A 154 -24.87 30.71 -16.55
C GLY A 154 -23.77 31.59 -17.11
#